data_AF-A0A7T5UND3-F1
#
_entry.id   AF-A0A7T5UND3-F1
#
_cell.length_a   1.000
_cell.length_b   1.000
_cell.length_c   1.000
_cell.angle_alpha   90.00
_cell.angle_beta   90.00
_cell.angle_gamma   90.00
#
_symmetry.space_group_name_H-M   'P 1'
#
loop_
_entity.id
_entity.type
_entity.pdbx_description
1 polymer ?
#
loop_
_entity_poly.entity_id
_entity_poly.type
_entity_poly.pdbx_seq_one_letter_code
_entity_poly.pdbx_strand_id
1 'polypeptide(L)'
;MFKSVHIKAMFVWLVYSIITKGSFLTGSLRSGGILISYLLNIILSIFFGWMFLYFFSHEDFFKFAKEIENKNVKKEKQWERKLLHHGKLVTSFLIGVATGPLIGALAVRFLLPRFKYKYLVISFSSALGSALWLGVARGVIHI
;
A
#
# COMPACT_ATOMS: atom_id res chain seq x y z
N MET A 1 -12.39 -18.03 13.95
CA MET A 1 -11.94 -19.13 13.06
C MET A 1 -11.06 -18.53 11.98
N PHE A 2 -9.74 -18.72 12.06
CA PHE A 2 -8.78 -18.16 11.08
C PHE A 2 -9.09 -18.74 9.69
N LYS A 3 -9.61 -17.91 8.78
CA LYS A 3 -9.88 -18.34 7.41
C LYS A 3 -8.56 -18.42 6.64
N SER A 4 -8.47 -19.35 5.68
CA SER A 4 -7.32 -19.55 4.79
C SER A 4 -6.78 -18.24 4.20
N VAL A 5 -7.66 -17.27 3.94
CA VAL A 5 -7.27 -15.96 3.41
C VAL A 5 -6.35 -15.18 4.37
N HIS A 6 -6.55 -15.26 5.69
CA HIS A 6 -5.70 -14.55 6.67
C HIS A 6 -4.27 -15.11 6.69
N ILE A 7 -4.13 -16.43 6.60
CA ILE A 7 -2.85 -17.11 6.49
C ILE A 7 -2.16 -16.71 5.19
N LYS A 8 -2.91 -16.64 4.07
CA LYS A 8 -2.38 -16.17 2.78
C LYS A 8 -1.85 -14.74 2.87
N ALA A 9 -2.57 -13.81 3.49
CA ALA A 9 -2.06 -12.44 3.63
C ALA A 9 -0.88 -12.30 4.61
N MET A 10 -0.86 -13.06 5.70
CA MET A 10 0.33 -13.13 6.57
C MET A 10 1.54 -13.65 5.80
N PHE A 11 1.35 -14.68 4.98
CA PHE A 11 2.39 -15.20 4.11
C PHE A 11 2.87 -14.15 3.11
N VAL A 12 1.96 -13.41 2.46
CA VAL A 12 2.30 -12.30 1.56
C VAL A 12 3.06 -11.19 2.28
N TRP A 13 2.68 -10.85 3.51
CA TRP A 13 3.37 -9.85 4.33
C TRP A 13 4.79 -10.29 4.72
N LEU A 14 4.96 -11.56 5.13
CA LEU A 14 6.25 -12.15 5.46
C LEU A 14 7.17 -12.20 4.23
N VAL A 15 6.66 -12.72 3.11
CA VAL A 15 7.42 -12.81 1.85
C VAL A 15 7.80 -11.42 1.35
N TYR A 16 6.88 -10.46 1.37
CA TYR A 16 7.20 -9.06 1.04
C TYR A 16 8.32 -8.53 1.92
N SER A 17 8.21 -8.67 3.24
CA SER A 17 9.17 -8.12 4.21
C SER A 17 10.57 -8.72 4.05
N ILE A 18 10.66 -10.02 3.78
CA ILE A 18 11.93 -10.71 3.55
C ILE A 18 12.54 -10.28 2.22
N ILE A 19 11.75 -10.28 1.13
CA ILE A 19 12.23 -9.94 -0.20
C ILE A 19 12.63 -8.47 -0.29
N THR A 20 11.82 -7.53 0.23
CA THR A 20 12.15 -6.09 0.19
C THR A 20 13.37 -5.74 1.03
N LYS A 21 13.51 -6.30 2.24
CA LYS A 21 14.72 -6.08 3.04
C LYS A 21 15.96 -6.70 2.39
N GLY A 22 15.83 -7.91 1.84
CA GLY A 22 16.94 -8.58 1.13
C GLY A 22 17.38 -7.84 -0.13
N SER A 23 16.43 -7.38 -0.94
CA SER A 23 16.71 -6.64 -2.19
C SER A 23 17.22 -5.21 -1.93
N PHE A 24 16.77 -4.55 -0.87
CA PHE A 24 17.29 -3.23 -0.48
C PHE A 24 18.73 -3.30 0.05
N LEU A 25 19.03 -4.27 0.91
CA LEU A 25 20.38 -4.48 1.44
C LEU A 25 21.37 -4.86 0.33
N THR A 26 20.99 -5.79 -0.56
CA THR A 26 21.87 -6.21 -1.67
C THR A 26 22.05 -5.13 -2.74
N GLY A 27 21.02 -4.31 -2.98
CA GLY A 27 21.06 -3.21 -3.95
C GLY A 27 21.81 -1.96 -3.47
N SER A 28 21.79 -1.67 -2.17
CA SER A 28 22.52 -0.52 -1.60
C SER A 28 24.05 -0.71 -1.56
N LEU A 29 24.52 -1.97 -1.50
CA LEU A 29 25.95 -2.31 -1.42
C LEU A 29 26.66 -2.43 -2.78
N ARG A 30 25.94 -2.58 -3.90
CA ARG A 30 26.53 -2.69 -5.25
C ARG A 30 26.39 -1.39 -6.02
N SER A 31 27.46 -0.59 -6.05
CA SER A 31 27.53 0.75 -6.64
C SER A 31 27.16 0.84 -8.14
N GLY A 32 27.22 -0.26 -8.90
CA GLY A 32 26.93 -0.27 -10.34
C GLY A 32 25.47 -0.54 -10.74
N GLY A 33 24.58 -0.94 -9.82
CA GLY A 33 23.26 -1.51 -10.13
C GLY A 33 22.05 -0.71 -9.64
N ILE A 34 22.26 0.53 -9.21
CA ILE A 34 21.29 1.33 -8.43
C ILE A 34 19.94 1.47 -9.13
N LEU A 35 19.97 1.72 -10.44
CA LEU A 35 18.78 1.92 -11.26
C LEU A 35 17.96 0.63 -11.36
N ILE A 36 18.65 -0.51 -11.49
CA ILE A 36 18.04 -1.84 -11.54
C ILE A 36 17.44 -2.21 -10.17
N SER A 37 18.17 -1.98 -9.08
CA SER A 37 17.66 -2.23 -7.72
C SER A 37 16.47 -1.35 -7.35
N TYR A 38 16.46 -0.09 -7.82
CA TYR A 38 15.34 0.82 -7.65
C TYR A 38 14.10 0.38 -8.44
N LEU A 39 14.26 0.06 -9.74
CA LEU A 39 13.19 -0.46 -10.57
C LEU A 39 12.61 -1.77 -10.01
N LEU A 40 13.47 -2.68 -9.57
CA LEU A 40 13.06 -3.94 -8.94
C LEU A 40 12.26 -3.69 -7.66
N ASN A 41 12.70 -2.76 -6.81
CA ASN A 41 11.98 -2.40 -5.59
C ASN A 41 10.59 -1.82 -5.90
N ILE A 42 10.48 -0.92 -6.89
CA ILE A 42 9.19 -0.38 -7.32
C ILE A 42 8.29 -1.50 -7.81
N ILE A 43 8.78 -2.35 -8.72
CA ILE A 43 7.99 -3.44 -9.31
C ILE A 43 7.49 -4.38 -8.22
N LEU A 44 8.36 -4.79 -7.30
CA LEU A 44 7.99 -5.64 -6.17
C LEU A 44 6.99 -4.95 -5.25
N SER A 45 7.20 -3.67 -4.91
CA SER A 45 6.30 -2.91 -4.05
C SER A 45 4.91 -2.76 -4.65
N ILE A 46 4.82 -2.49 -5.96
CA ILE A 46 3.54 -2.43 -6.69
C ILE A 46 2.88 -3.82 -6.71
N PHE A 47 3.63 -4.85 -7.09
CA PHE A 47 3.12 -6.22 -7.19
C PHE A 47 2.56 -6.72 -5.85
N PHE A 48 3.33 -6.58 -4.78
CA PHE A 48 2.90 -6.98 -3.45
C PHE A 48 1.77 -6.09 -2.91
N GLY A 49 1.80 -4.78 -3.17
CA GLY A 49 0.69 -3.87 -2.82
C GLY A 49 -0.62 -4.26 -3.51
N TRP A 50 -0.57 -4.64 -4.79
CA TRP A 50 -1.72 -5.14 -5.54
C TRP A 50 -2.22 -6.48 -5.03
N MET A 51 -1.31 -7.44 -4.80
CA MET A 51 -1.64 -8.74 -4.21
C MET A 51 -2.31 -8.56 -2.85
N PHE A 52 -1.75 -7.69 -2.00
CA PHE A 52 -2.29 -7.44 -0.68
C PHE A 52 -3.66 -6.77 -0.76
N LEU A 53 -3.83 -5.75 -1.61
CA LEU A 53 -5.14 -5.12 -1.84
C LEU A 53 -6.16 -6.14 -2.36
N TYR A 54 -5.77 -7.05 -3.26
CA TYR A 54 -6.62 -8.08 -3.82
C TYR A 54 -7.06 -9.10 -2.76
N PHE A 55 -6.12 -9.68 -2.02
CA PHE A 55 -6.42 -10.63 -0.94
C PHE A 55 -7.24 -10.02 0.17
N PHE A 56 -6.95 -8.77 0.50
CA PHE A 56 -7.77 -8.06 1.46
C PHE A 56 -9.16 -7.90 0.86
N SER A 57 -9.32 -7.32 -0.33
CA SER A 57 -10.62 -7.01 -0.95
C SER A 57 -11.59 -8.19 -1.08
N HIS A 58 -11.12 -9.44 -0.93
CA HIS A 58 -11.99 -10.61 -0.78
C HIS A 58 -12.95 -10.48 0.42
N GLU A 59 -14.23 -10.77 0.18
CA GLU A 59 -15.32 -10.61 1.15
C GLU A 59 -15.10 -11.43 2.43
N ASP A 60 -14.38 -12.54 2.32
CA ASP A 60 -14.10 -13.45 3.41
C ASP A 60 -13.06 -12.94 4.41
N PHE A 61 -12.26 -11.94 4.06
CA PHE A 61 -11.18 -11.48 4.93
C PHE A 61 -11.70 -10.64 6.10
N PHE A 62 -12.69 -9.78 5.88
CA PHE A 62 -13.27 -8.97 6.94
C PHE A 62 -14.79 -8.89 6.77
N LYS A 63 -15.50 -9.92 7.26
CA LYS A 63 -16.97 -9.81 7.43
C LYS A 63 -17.34 -8.56 8.25
N PHE A 64 -16.55 -8.25 9.27
CA PHE A 64 -16.69 -7.05 10.09
C PHE A 64 -16.40 -5.73 9.34
N ALA A 65 -15.44 -5.72 8.40
CA ALA A 65 -15.18 -4.51 7.61
C ALA A 65 -16.32 -4.22 6.64
N LYS A 66 -17.02 -5.23 6.10
CA LYS A 66 -18.22 -5.02 5.28
C LYS A 66 -19.38 -4.44 6.10
N GLU A 67 -19.49 -4.86 7.36
CA GLU A 67 -20.44 -4.28 8.32
C GLU A 67 -20.10 -2.82 8.64
N ILE A 68 -18.84 -2.51 8.93
CA ILE A 68 -18.35 -1.14 9.10
C ILE A 68 -18.54 -0.33 7.82
N GLU A 69 -18.23 -0.89 6.65
CA GLU A 69 -18.37 -0.26 5.34
C GLU A 69 -19.84 0.10 5.10
N ASN A 70 -20.79 -0.81 5.31
CA ASN A 70 -22.21 -0.53 5.17
C ASN A 70 -22.73 0.50 6.19
N LYS A 71 -22.22 0.48 7.44
CA LYS A 71 -22.54 1.50 8.47
C LYS A 71 -21.95 2.86 8.08
N ASN A 72 -20.75 2.87 7.51
CA ASN A 72 -20.05 4.05 7.08
C ASN A 72 -20.61 4.60 5.78
N VAL A 73 -21.16 3.81 4.85
CA VAL A 73 -21.79 4.32 3.61
C VAL A 73 -22.98 5.24 3.92
N LYS A 74 -23.77 4.92 4.95
CA LYS A 74 -24.89 5.79 5.39
C LYS A 74 -24.40 7.11 5.99
N LYS A 75 -23.31 7.07 6.77
CA LYS A 75 -22.66 8.29 7.29
C LYS A 75 -21.89 9.03 6.18
N GLU A 76 -21.23 8.32 5.29
CA GLU A 76 -20.45 8.84 4.16
C GLU A 76 -21.33 9.66 3.24
N LYS A 77 -22.59 9.29 2.95
CA LYS A 77 -23.49 10.16 2.16
C LYS A 77 -23.66 11.57 2.76
N GLN A 78 -23.56 11.67 4.09
CA GLN A 78 -23.67 12.93 4.83
C GLN A 78 -22.34 13.69 4.88
N TRP A 79 -21.21 12.97 4.93
CA TRP A 79 -19.86 13.53 4.98
C TRP A 79 -19.22 13.75 3.59
N GLU A 80 -19.59 13.00 2.56
CA GLU A 80 -19.22 13.17 1.13
C GLU A 80 -19.66 14.53 0.60
N ARG A 81 -20.75 15.09 1.14
CA ARG A 81 -21.19 16.45 0.83
C ARG A 81 -20.30 17.53 1.43
N LYS A 82 -19.50 17.23 2.48
CA LYS A 82 -18.68 18.21 3.22
C LYS A 82 -17.16 18.00 3.08
N LEU A 83 -16.70 16.77 2.88
CA LEU A 83 -15.29 16.40 2.77
C LEU A 83 -15.05 15.74 1.42
N LEU A 84 -14.56 16.57 0.51
CA LEU A 84 -14.18 16.27 -0.88
C LEU A 84 -13.51 14.90 -0.98
N HIS A 85 -13.98 14.06 -1.91
CA HIS A 85 -13.37 12.78 -2.33
C HIS A 85 -11.83 12.84 -2.45
N HIS A 86 -11.32 14.01 -2.82
CA HIS A 86 -9.89 14.34 -2.90
C HIS A 86 -9.14 14.20 -1.58
N GLY A 87 -9.74 14.58 -0.44
CA GLY A 87 -9.09 14.48 0.87
C GLY A 87 -8.77 13.03 1.24
N LYS A 88 -9.71 12.11 1.05
CA LYS A 88 -9.49 10.67 1.30
C LYS A 88 -8.43 10.09 0.37
N LEU A 89 -8.43 10.53 -0.89
CA LEU A 89 -7.42 10.13 -1.87
C LEU A 89 -6.03 10.58 -1.44
N VAL A 90 -5.86 11.87 -1.13
CA VAL A 90 -4.60 12.44 -0.66
C VAL A 90 -4.12 11.77 0.63
N THR A 91 -5.01 11.55 1.61
CA THR A 91 -4.64 10.86 2.86
C THR A 91 -4.17 9.43 2.58
N SER A 92 -4.92 8.66 1.79
CA SER A 92 -4.52 7.29 1.43
C SER A 92 -3.19 7.25 0.67
N PHE A 93 -2.95 8.25 -0.17
CA PHE A 93 -1.71 8.42 -0.93
C PHE A 93 -0.52 8.72 -0.01
N LEU A 94 -0.65 9.72 0.86
CA LEU A 94 0.39 10.11 1.81
C LEU A 94 0.73 8.97 2.78
N ILE A 95 -0.28 8.24 3.26
CA ILE A 95 -0.06 7.04 4.08
C ILE A 95 0.77 6.02 3.29
N GLY A 96 0.40 5.72 2.04
CA GLY A 96 1.16 4.80 1.20
C GLY A 96 2.61 5.22 0.95
N VAL A 97 2.85 6.52 0.72
CA VAL A 97 4.19 7.08 0.54
C VAL A 97 5.03 6.94 1.82
N ALA A 98 4.47 7.30 2.98
CA ALA A 98 5.20 7.31 4.25
C ALA A 98 5.45 5.91 4.82
N THR A 99 4.47 5.02 4.72
CA THR A 99 4.46 3.73 5.43
C THR A 99 4.70 2.52 4.52
N GLY A 100 4.59 2.69 3.20
CA GLY A 100 4.82 1.65 2.21
C GLY A 100 3.54 1.00 1.66
N PRO A 101 3.71 0.10 0.66
CA PRO A 101 2.62 -0.41 -0.18
C PRO A 101 1.57 -1.21 0.58
N LEU A 102 1.94 -1.92 1.66
CA LEU A 102 1.01 -2.78 2.39
C LEU A 102 0.05 -1.97 3.28
N ILE A 103 0.58 -1.01 4.03
CA ILE A 103 -0.24 -0.10 4.85
C ILE A 103 -1.01 0.87 3.94
N GLY A 104 -0.41 1.32 2.84
CA GLY A 104 -1.10 2.05 1.78
C GLY A 104 -2.28 1.28 1.19
N ALA A 105 -2.13 -0.01 0.91
CA ALA A 105 -3.22 -0.87 0.43
C ALA A 105 -4.37 -0.99 1.44
N LEU A 106 -4.06 -1.07 2.74
CA LEU A 106 -5.09 -1.04 3.79
C LEU A 106 -5.82 0.30 3.80
N ALA A 107 -5.07 1.40 3.78
CA ALA A 107 -5.63 2.74 3.78
C ALA A 107 -6.55 2.97 2.58
N VAL A 108 -6.12 2.57 1.38
CA VAL A 108 -6.93 2.65 0.15
C VAL A 108 -8.18 1.78 0.26
N ARG A 109 -8.09 0.59 0.86
CA ARG A 109 -9.27 -0.26 1.04
C ARG A 109 -10.30 0.38 1.98
N PHE A 110 -9.87 0.93 3.10
CA PHE A 110 -10.77 1.52 4.09
C PHE A 110 -11.32 2.89 3.69
N LEU A 111 -10.49 3.74 3.08
CA LEU A 111 -10.83 5.12 2.75
C LEU A 111 -11.47 5.26 1.36
N LEU A 112 -11.18 4.34 0.43
CA LEU A 112 -11.65 4.40 -0.95
C LEU A 112 -12.34 3.09 -1.39
N PRO A 113 -13.35 2.59 -0.66
CA PRO A 113 -13.93 1.26 -0.91
C PRO A 113 -14.65 1.12 -2.26
N ARG A 114 -15.05 2.20 -2.93
CA ARG A 114 -15.74 2.16 -4.24
C ARG A 114 -15.01 2.87 -5.37
N PHE A 115 -13.80 3.35 -5.12
CA PHE A 115 -13.03 4.07 -6.12
C PHE A 115 -12.55 3.12 -7.23
N LYS A 116 -12.69 3.51 -8.49
CA LYS A 116 -12.31 2.66 -9.65
C LYS A 116 -10.79 2.49 -9.77
N TYR A 117 -10.03 3.50 -9.36
CA TYR A 117 -8.59 3.59 -9.60
C TYR A 117 -7.72 3.30 -8.36
N LYS A 118 -8.21 2.49 -7.42
CA LYS A 118 -7.49 2.14 -6.17
C LYS A 118 -6.08 1.60 -6.40
N TYR A 119 -5.93 0.73 -7.40
CA TYR A 119 -4.65 0.14 -7.76
C TYR A 119 -3.64 1.19 -8.26
N LEU A 120 -4.11 2.23 -8.97
CA LEU A 120 -3.25 3.34 -9.38
C LEU A 120 -2.77 4.16 -8.19
N VAL A 121 -3.62 4.41 -7.19
CA VAL A 121 -3.22 5.13 -5.97
C VAL A 121 -2.08 4.38 -5.26
N ILE A 122 -2.17 3.06 -5.16
CA ILE A 122 -1.10 2.22 -4.59
C ILE A 122 0.15 2.27 -5.47
N SER A 123 0.01 2.18 -6.79
CA SER A 123 1.17 2.23 -7.69
C SER A 123 1.94 3.54 -7.60
N PHE A 124 1.24 4.69 -7.67
CA PHE A 124 1.87 5.99 -7.58
C PHE A 124 2.46 6.26 -6.20
N SER A 125 1.73 5.91 -5.12
CA SER A 125 2.25 6.10 -3.75
C SER A 125 3.47 5.22 -3.47
N SER A 126 3.50 3.99 -3.98
CA SER A 126 4.66 3.10 -3.87
C SER A 126 5.86 3.64 -4.64
N ALA A 127 5.66 4.11 -5.88
CA ALA A 127 6.74 4.68 -6.68
C ALA A 127 7.35 5.93 -6.02
N LEU A 128 6.51 6.85 -5.55
CA LEU A 128 6.95 8.05 -4.83
C LEU A 128 7.59 7.73 -3.48
N GLY A 129 7.03 6.77 -2.72
CA GLY A 129 7.61 6.29 -1.47
C GLY A 129 9.00 5.70 -1.68
N SER A 130 9.16 4.80 -2.66
CA SER A 130 10.47 4.21 -3.01
C SER A 130 11.48 5.28 -3.43
N ALA A 131 11.08 6.33 -4.15
CA ALA A 131 11.95 7.45 -4.53
C ALA A 131 12.44 8.24 -3.30
N LEU A 132 11.52 8.58 -2.39
CA LEU A 132 11.84 9.33 -1.17
C LEU A 132 12.76 8.52 -0.25
N TRP A 133 12.43 7.26 0.03
CA TRP A 133 13.26 6.40 0.89
C TRP A 133 14.63 6.10 0.29
N LEU A 134 14.76 6.03 -1.04
CA LEU A 134 16.06 5.96 -1.69
C LEU A 134 16.86 7.26 -1.50
N GLY A 135 16.21 8.42 -1.61
CA GLY A 135 16.83 9.73 -1.35
C GLY A 135 17.34 9.86 0.08
N VAL A 136 16.57 9.37 1.06
CA VAL A 136 16.97 9.30 2.48
C VAL A 136 18.14 8.35 2.67
N ALA A 137 18.08 7.14 2.12
CA ALA A 137 19.14 6.14 2.26
C ALA A 137 20.46 6.56 1.62
N ARG A 138 20.42 7.48 0.64
CA ARG A 138 21.60 8.08 0.00
C ARG A 138 22.10 9.35 0.69
N GLY A 139 21.41 9.82 1.72
CA GLY A 139 21.74 11.09 2.39
C GLY A 139 21.49 12.33 1.54
N VAL A 140 20.74 12.23 0.44
CA VAL A 140 20.31 13.40 -0.36
C VAL A 140 19.20 14.15 0.39
N ILE A 141 18.35 13.39 1.09
CA ILE A 141 17.29 13.92 1.94
C ILE A 141 17.70 13.62 3.38
N HIS A 142 18.00 14.66 4.16
CA HIS A 142 18.20 14.54 5.60
C HIS A 142 16.83 14.65 6.29
N ILE A 143 16.46 13.62 7.05
CA ILE A 143 15.25 13.55 7.88
C ILE A 143 15.70 13.43 9.34
#